data_AF-A0A536E9A6-F1
#
_entry.id   AF-A0A536E9A6-F1
#
_cell.length_a   1.000
_cell.length_b   1.000
_cell.length_c   1.000
_cell.angle_alpha   90.00
_cell.angle_beta   90.00
_cell.angle_gamma   90.00
#
_symmetry.space_group_name_H-M   'P 1'
#
loop_
_entity.id
_entity.type
_entity.pdbx_description
1 polymer ?
#
loop_
_entity_poly.entity_id
_entity_poly.type
_entity_poly.pdbx_seq_one_letter_code
_entity_poly.pdbx_strand_id
1 'polypeptide(L)'
;MRRIIAFMLVAVLALTAGGLATSNNALAHEHRAVGDYELTVGFLNEPSIAFQPNGLSLEVKLFPNGVPAEGDEAAEASGQPVEGLEQTVKAEVIVGGGAKKMDLPLEAAFGQPGAYEAHFIPTLAGDYSFHISGKLESQNVDETFDSGPETFDPVDSPDDLEFPDKAPTNAQLQASINSLQNRSSGGSDDTARALGIIGIIAGLIGVAAGGVALASRRI
;
A
#
# COMPACT_ATOMS: atom_id res chain seq x y z
N MET A 1 51.70 25.85 15.91
CA MET A 1 51.39 24.49 15.39
C MET A 1 50.57 23.64 16.36
N ARG A 2 50.96 23.48 17.65
CA ARG A 2 50.18 22.69 18.65
C ARG A 2 48.74 23.14 18.92
N ARG A 3 48.41 24.43 18.74
CA ARG A 3 47.05 24.95 18.97
C ARG A 3 46.09 24.70 17.80
N ILE A 4 46.59 24.59 16.58
CA ILE A 4 45.77 24.37 15.37
C ILE A 4 45.36 22.88 15.26
N ILE A 5 46.25 21.98 15.69
CA ILE A 5 45.98 20.53 15.72
C ILE A 5 44.89 20.17 16.74
N ALA A 6 44.82 20.89 17.87
CA ALA A 6 43.79 20.68 18.88
C ALA A 6 42.39 21.11 18.41
N PHE A 7 42.27 22.16 17.59
CA PHE A 7 40.98 22.58 17.02
C PHE A 7 40.47 21.64 15.91
N MET A 8 41.37 21.03 15.13
CA MET A 8 40.98 20.03 14.12
C MET A 8 40.48 18.72 14.74
N LEU A 9 41.04 18.29 15.87
CA LEU A 9 40.62 17.08 16.57
C LEU A 9 39.24 17.23 17.24
N VAL A 10 38.90 18.42 17.74
CA VAL A 10 37.58 18.71 18.31
C VAL A 10 36.51 18.86 17.22
N ALA A 11 36.86 19.38 16.05
CA ALA A 11 35.93 19.47 14.92
C ALA A 11 35.59 18.09 14.32
N VAL A 12 36.55 17.18 14.24
CA VAL A 12 36.30 15.81 13.74
C VAL A 12 35.49 14.98 14.75
N LEU A 13 35.70 15.17 16.06
CA LEU A 13 34.89 14.50 17.09
C LEU A 13 33.45 15.04 17.18
N ALA A 14 33.25 16.32 16.87
CA ALA A 14 31.92 16.94 16.85
C ALA A 14 31.08 16.53 15.62
N LEU A 15 31.72 16.24 14.47
CA LEU A 15 31.03 15.68 13.31
C LEU A 15 30.67 14.19 13.48
N THR A 16 31.38 13.44 14.32
CA THR A 16 31.02 12.04 14.64
C THR A 16 29.94 11.92 15.73
N ALA A 17 29.63 12.99 16.46
CA ALA A 17 28.60 13.01 17.51
C ALA A 17 27.25 13.60 17.04
N GLY A 18 27.21 14.28 15.89
CA GLY A 18 25.99 14.85 15.31
C GLY A 18 25.15 13.86 14.49
N GLY A 19 25.67 12.66 14.24
CA GLY A 19 24.93 11.53 13.67
C GLY A 19 24.37 10.63 14.75
N LEU A 20 23.73 11.21 15.78
CA LEU A 20 22.78 10.43 16.56
C LEU A 20 21.64 10.13 15.59
N ALA A 21 21.65 8.89 15.11
CA ALA A 21 20.57 8.29 14.37
C ALA A 21 19.25 8.74 15.01
N THR A 22 18.50 9.58 14.30
CA THR A 22 17.06 9.54 14.43
C THR A 22 16.71 8.14 13.94
N SER A 23 16.57 7.21 14.88
CA SER A 23 15.82 6.00 14.66
C SER A 23 14.43 6.46 14.25
N ASN A 24 14.21 6.65 12.95
CA ASN A 24 12.87 6.48 12.41
C ASN A 24 12.59 5.01 12.71
N ASN A 25 11.91 4.76 13.82
CA ASN A 25 11.11 3.57 13.94
C ASN A 25 10.07 3.75 12.85
N ALA A 26 10.34 3.24 11.64
CA ALA A 26 9.29 3.02 10.67
C ALA A 26 8.37 2.02 11.36
N LEU A 27 7.28 2.53 11.92
CA LEU A 27 6.29 1.69 12.53
C LEU A 27 5.57 1.01 11.37
N ALA A 28 5.58 -0.31 11.34
CA ALA A 28 4.74 -1.09 10.43
C ALA A 28 3.27 -0.64 10.51
N HIS A 29 2.82 -0.23 11.69
CA HIS A 29 1.43 0.15 11.93
C HIS A 29 1.38 1.41 12.79
N GLU A 30 0.43 2.29 12.52
CA GLU A 30 0.10 3.41 13.40
C GLU A 30 -0.75 2.91 14.57
N HIS A 31 -0.38 3.31 15.79
CA HIS A 31 -1.19 3.08 16.99
C HIS A 31 -1.90 4.38 17.38
N ARG A 32 -3.22 4.33 17.61
CA ARG A 32 -3.99 5.51 18.02
C ARG A 32 -5.04 5.16 19.07
N ALA A 33 -5.04 5.93 20.15
CA ALA A 33 -6.08 5.87 21.16
C ALA A 33 -7.37 6.59 20.71
N VAL A 34 -8.51 5.92 20.82
CA VAL A 34 -9.86 6.43 20.57
C VAL A 34 -10.73 6.11 21.79
N GLY A 35 -10.73 7.01 22.77
CA GLY A 35 -11.33 6.75 24.08
C GLY A 35 -10.57 5.65 24.82
N ASP A 36 -11.27 4.60 25.24
CA ASP A 36 -10.68 3.43 25.91
C ASP A 36 -10.16 2.36 24.91
N TYR A 37 -10.20 2.65 23.61
CA TYR A 37 -9.79 1.71 22.57
C TYR A 37 -8.46 2.14 21.96
N GLU A 38 -7.62 1.18 21.59
CA GLU A 38 -6.48 1.39 20.72
C GLU A 38 -6.77 0.76 19.36
N LEU A 39 -6.49 1.52 18.30
CA LEU A 39 -6.51 1.06 16.92
C LEU A 39 -5.07 0.95 16.44
N THR A 40 -4.70 -0.22 15.93
CA THR A 40 -3.44 -0.45 15.23
C THR A 40 -3.75 -0.60 13.75
N VAL A 41 -3.24 0.30 12.91
CA VAL A 41 -3.63 0.45 11.50
C VAL A 41 -2.41 0.42 10.60
N GLY A 42 -2.43 -0.42 9.57
CA GLY A 42 -1.35 -0.50 8.59
C GLY A 42 -1.73 -1.29 7.34
N PHE A 43 -0.72 -1.71 6.59
CA PHE A 43 -0.90 -2.62 5.46
C PHE A 43 -0.83 -4.09 5.91
N LEU A 44 -1.54 -4.99 5.21
CA LEU A 44 -1.47 -6.44 5.47
C LEU A 44 -0.07 -7.01 5.16
N ASN A 45 0.56 -6.54 4.09
CA ASN A 45 1.87 -6.98 3.64
C ASN A 45 2.84 -5.81 3.57
N GLU A 46 4.02 -6.01 4.16
CA GLU A 46 5.05 -4.98 4.25
C GLU A 46 6.44 -5.47 3.78
N PRO A 47 7.21 -4.64 3.03
CA PRO A 47 6.83 -3.31 2.55
C PRO A 47 5.64 -3.36 1.57
N SER A 48 4.80 -2.33 1.60
CA SER A 48 3.65 -2.26 0.71
C SER A 48 4.13 -1.88 -0.68
N ILE A 49 3.97 -2.75 -1.68
CA ILE A 49 4.49 -2.54 -3.03
C ILE A 49 3.32 -2.40 -4.01
N ALA A 50 3.37 -1.40 -4.89
CA ALA A 50 2.36 -1.22 -5.92
C ALA A 50 2.28 -2.45 -6.84
N PHE A 51 1.05 -2.75 -7.27
CA PHE A 51 0.66 -3.87 -8.13
C PHE A 51 0.80 -5.26 -7.48
N GLN A 52 0.97 -5.35 -6.16
CA GLN A 52 0.99 -6.61 -5.40
C GLN A 52 -0.25 -6.76 -4.50
N PRO A 53 -0.69 -7.99 -4.17
CA PRO A 53 -1.76 -8.22 -3.20
C PRO A 53 -1.46 -7.57 -1.86
N ASN A 54 -2.38 -6.72 -1.38
CA ASN A 54 -2.26 -6.09 -0.08
C ASN A 54 -3.66 -5.80 0.51
N GLY A 55 -3.71 -4.96 1.53
CA GLY A 55 -4.96 -4.56 2.16
C GLY A 55 -4.73 -3.68 3.38
N LEU A 56 -5.84 -3.29 4.00
CA LEU A 56 -5.86 -2.73 5.35
C LEU A 56 -5.67 -3.87 6.36
N SER A 57 -4.74 -3.67 7.28
CA SER A 57 -4.60 -4.37 8.55
C SER A 57 -5.17 -3.47 9.65
N LEU A 58 -6.15 -3.96 10.41
CA LEU A 58 -6.75 -3.25 11.53
C LEU A 58 -6.82 -4.17 12.75
N GLU A 59 -6.17 -3.82 13.84
CA GLU A 59 -6.39 -4.45 15.15
C GLU A 59 -7.05 -3.46 16.10
N VAL A 60 -8.04 -3.93 16.87
CA VAL A 60 -8.73 -3.13 17.87
C VAL A 60 -8.70 -3.81 19.23
N LYS A 61 -8.18 -3.08 20.21
CA LYS A 61 -8.12 -3.51 21.62
C LYS A 61 -8.87 -2.53 22.51
N LEU A 62 -9.59 -3.07 23.49
CA LEU A 62 -10.20 -2.34 24.59
C LEU A 62 -9.28 -2.36 25.80
N PHE A 63 -9.07 -1.18 26.40
CA PHE A 63 -8.34 -0.98 27.64
C PHE A 63 -9.28 -0.35 28.69
N PRO A 64 -9.92 -1.15 29.56
CA PRO A 64 -10.90 -0.65 30.53
C PRO A 64 -10.36 0.39 31.53
N ASN A 65 -9.04 0.52 31.63
CA ASN A 65 -8.35 1.47 32.52
C ASN A 65 -7.60 2.57 31.75
N GLY A 66 -7.93 2.77 30.47
CA GLY A 66 -7.26 3.70 29.57
C GLY A 66 -6.13 3.05 28.77
N VAL A 67 -5.92 3.56 27.56
CA VAL A 67 -4.84 3.13 26.66
C VAL A 67 -3.49 3.51 27.28
N PRO A 68 -2.51 2.58 27.35
CA PRO A 68 -1.17 2.87 27.84
C PRO A 68 -0.48 4.01 27.07
N ALA A 69 0.49 4.66 27.71
CA ALA A 69 1.37 5.58 26.98
C ALA A 69 2.31 4.79 26.06
N GLU A 70 2.57 5.32 24.87
CA GLU A 70 3.46 4.69 23.88
C GLU A 70 4.78 4.21 24.49
N GLY A 71 5.16 2.98 24.17
CA GLY A 71 6.44 2.39 24.55
C GLY A 71 6.40 1.57 25.84
N ASP A 72 5.22 1.36 26.43
CA ASP A 72 4.99 0.37 27.49
C ASP A 72 4.43 -0.93 26.88
N GLU A 73 5.28 -1.66 26.16
CA GLU A 73 4.93 -2.89 25.42
C GLU A 73 4.19 -3.93 26.28
N ALA A 74 4.53 -4.00 27.58
CA ALA A 74 3.89 -4.93 28.51
C ALA A 74 2.47 -4.50 28.86
N ALA A 75 2.20 -3.20 28.92
CA ALA A 75 0.86 -2.66 29.11
C ALA A 75 0.03 -2.75 27.82
N GLU A 76 0.61 -2.48 26.65
CA GLU A 76 -0.04 -2.62 25.33
C GLU A 76 -0.50 -4.07 25.07
N ALA A 77 0.29 -5.06 25.49
CA ALA A 77 -0.07 -6.48 25.41
C ALA A 77 -1.27 -6.90 26.29
N SER A 78 -1.74 -6.03 27.20
CA SER A 78 -2.81 -6.34 28.14
C SER A 78 -4.22 -5.96 27.65
N GLY A 79 -4.32 -5.33 26.48
CA GLY A 79 -5.59 -4.96 25.87
C GLY A 79 -6.48 -6.17 25.55
N GLN A 80 -7.79 -5.99 25.66
CA GLN A 80 -8.78 -7.02 25.33
C GLN A 80 -9.19 -6.92 23.85
N PRO A 81 -9.11 -7.99 23.05
CA PRO A 81 -9.52 -7.93 21.65
C PRO A 81 -11.02 -7.62 21.52
N VAL A 82 -11.38 -6.79 20.54
CA VAL A 82 -12.78 -6.41 20.28
C VAL A 82 -13.24 -7.08 19.00
N GLU A 83 -14.12 -8.07 19.10
CA GLU A 83 -14.64 -8.86 17.97
C GLU A 83 -15.98 -8.32 17.42
N GLY A 84 -16.34 -8.70 16.18
CA GLY A 84 -17.63 -8.37 15.56
C GLY A 84 -17.73 -6.96 14.96
N LEU A 85 -16.61 -6.22 14.89
CA LEU A 85 -16.60 -4.84 14.36
C LEU A 85 -16.80 -4.78 12.84
N GLU A 86 -16.66 -5.89 12.11
CA GLU A 86 -16.97 -5.96 10.68
C GLU A 86 -18.43 -5.60 10.35
N GLN A 87 -19.31 -5.63 11.36
CA GLN A 87 -20.73 -5.28 11.25
C GLN A 87 -21.04 -3.83 11.62
N THR A 88 -20.15 -3.16 12.37
CA THR A 88 -20.40 -1.84 12.97
C THR A 88 -19.41 -0.76 12.56
N VAL A 89 -18.28 -1.16 12.00
CA VAL A 89 -17.20 -0.30 11.51
C VAL A 89 -17.11 -0.43 10.00
N LYS A 90 -16.80 0.68 9.34
CA LYS A 90 -16.52 0.77 7.91
C LYS A 90 -15.13 1.32 7.71
N ALA A 91 -14.46 0.82 6.68
CA ALA A 91 -13.18 1.33 6.24
C ALA A 91 -13.25 1.82 4.79
N GLU A 92 -12.47 2.82 4.47
CA GLU A 92 -12.20 3.28 3.10
C GLU A 92 -10.70 3.48 2.93
N VAL A 93 -10.17 3.15 1.76
CA VAL A 93 -8.83 3.55 1.35
C VAL A 93 -8.89 4.79 0.47
N ILE A 94 -7.97 5.71 0.70
CA ILE A 94 -7.90 7.02 0.04
C ILE A 94 -6.50 7.19 -0.55
N VAL A 95 -6.43 7.70 -1.79
CA VAL A 95 -5.15 7.92 -2.48
C VAL A 95 -5.15 9.20 -3.32
N GLY A 96 -3.95 9.75 -3.56
CA GLY A 96 -3.75 10.91 -4.41
C GLY A 96 -4.26 12.19 -3.77
N GLY A 97 -4.01 12.36 -2.47
CA GLY A 97 -4.47 13.53 -1.70
C GLY A 97 -5.99 13.63 -1.60
N GLY A 98 -6.70 12.50 -1.53
CA GLY A 98 -8.17 12.48 -1.45
C GLY A 98 -8.90 12.38 -2.80
N ALA A 99 -8.18 12.32 -3.92
CA ALA A 99 -8.79 12.32 -5.25
C ALA A 99 -9.54 11.03 -5.60
N LYS A 100 -9.12 9.89 -5.04
CA LYS A 100 -9.77 8.58 -5.24
C LYS A 100 -9.99 7.91 -3.90
N LYS A 101 -11.13 7.23 -3.79
CA LYS A 101 -11.53 6.43 -2.63
C LYS A 101 -12.07 5.08 -3.06
N MET A 102 -11.93 4.09 -2.21
CA MET A 102 -12.55 2.78 -2.38
C MET A 102 -13.02 2.26 -1.02
N ASP A 103 -14.27 1.81 -0.95
CA ASP A 103 -14.80 1.11 0.22
C ASP A 103 -14.02 -0.19 0.45
N LEU A 104 -13.65 -0.42 1.70
CA LEU A 104 -12.94 -1.61 2.15
C LEU A 104 -13.88 -2.45 3.02
N PRO A 105 -14.47 -3.55 2.49
CA PRO A 105 -15.27 -4.45 3.30
C PRO A 105 -14.36 -5.16 4.30
N LEU A 106 -14.56 -4.87 5.58
CA LEU A 106 -13.82 -5.51 6.67
C LEU A 106 -14.27 -6.97 6.84
N GLU A 107 -13.30 -7.83 7.07
CA GLU A 107 -13.47 -9.23 7.44
C GLU A 107 -12.66 -9.50 8.72
N ALA A 108 -13.18 -10.32 9.62
CA ALA A 108 -12.43 -10.72 10.81
C ALA A 108 -11.24 -11.62 10.39
N ALA A 109 -10.05 -11.30 10.86
CA ALA A 109 -8.84 -12.06 10.55
C ALA A 109 -8.88 -13.44 11.22
N PHE A 110 -8.66 -14.50 10.43
CA PHE A 110 -8.81 -15.87 10.92
C PHE A 110 -7.80 -16.20 12.02
N GLY A 111 -8.32 -16.59 13.19
CA GLY A 111 -7.50 -17.00 14.33
C GLY A 111 -6.80 -15.84 15.06
N GLN A 112 -7.15 -14.59 14.75
CA GLN A 112 -6.62 -13.38 15.38
C GLN A 112 -7.79 -12.55 15.95
N PRO A 113 -8.25 -12.85 17.18
CA PRO A 113 -9.34 -12.11 17.81
C PRO A 113 -9.02 -10.61 17.87
N GLY A 114 -9.98 -9.77 17.51
CA GLY A 114 -9.82 -8.31 17.50
C GLY A 114 -9.08 -7.75 16.28
N ALA A 115 -8.58 -8.61 15.39
CA ALA A 115 -7.97 -8.21 14.13
C ALA A 115 -8.95 -8.37 12.96
N TYR A 116 -8.82 -7.45 12.00
CA TYR A 116 -9.65 -7.32 10.82
C TYR A 116 -8.78 -7.00 9.62
N GLU A 117 -9.21 -7.48 8.47
CA GLU A 117 -8.54 -7.27 7.19
C GLU A 117 -9.52 -6.79 6.14
N ALA A 118 -9.02 -6.00 5.19
CA ALA A 118 -9.75 -5.70 3.97
C ALA A 118 -8.80 -5.61 2.79
N HIS A 119 -9.11 -6.33 1.71
CA HIS A 119 -8.15 -6.57 0.64
C HIS A 119 -8.28 -5.57 -0.51
N PHE A 120 -7.13 -5.09 -0.99
CA PHE A 120 -7.04 -4.35 -2.25
C PHE A 120 -5.63 -4.43 -2.83
N ILE A 121 -5.49 -4.17 -4.12
CA ILE A 121 -4.18 -4.07 -4.78
C ILE A 121 -3.89 -2.58 -4.98
N PRO A 122 -2.91 -1.98 -4.27
CA PRO A 122 -2.52 -0.60 -4.56
C PRO A 122 -1.94 -0.56 -5.98
N THR A 123 -2.45 0.32 -6.84
CA THR A 123 -1.96 0.46 -8.23
C THR A 123 -1.18 1.76 -8.45
N LEU A 124 -0.86 2.46 -7.37
CA LEU A 124 -0.11 3.71 -7.38
C LEU A 124 0.86 3.65 -6.20
N ALA A 125 2.10 4.05 -6.43
CA ALA A 125 3.05 4.27 -5.36
C ALA A 125 2.83 5.64 -4.71
N GLY A 126 3.19 5.79 -3.44
CA GLY A 126 3.08 7.00 -2.65
C GLY A 126 2.13 6.85 -1.47
N ASP A 127 1.65 7.98 -0.98
CA ASP A 127 0.91 8.05 0.28
C ASP A 127 -0.55 7.59 0.12
N TYR A 128 -1.01 6.82 1.10
CA TYR A 128 -2.35 6.31 1.24
C TYR A 128 -2.90 6.66 2.62
N SER A 129 -4.22 6.83 2.70
CA SER A 129 -4.90 7.00 3.98
C SER A 129 -5.97 5.94 4.15
N PHE A 130 -6.15 5.47 5.38
CA PHE A 130 -7.29 4.66 5.78
C PHE A 130 -8.24 5.50 6.62
N HIS A 131 -9.49 5.58 6.20
CA HIS A 131 -10.56 6.23 6.93
C HIS A 131 -11.43 5.17 7.59
N ILE A 132 -11.53 5.21 8.92
CA ILE A 132 -12.24 4.23 9.74
C ILE A 132 -13.36 4.96 10.47
N SER A 133 -14.60 4.54 10.21
CA SER A 133 -15.77 5.20 10.78
C SER A 133 -16.82 4.20 11.26
N GLY A 134 -17.61 4.58 12.26
CA GLY A 134 -18.68 3.75 12.81
C GLY A 134 -18.63 3.65 14.32
N LYS A 135 -18.73 2.43 14.85
CA LYS A 135 -18.85 2.21 16.30
C LYS A 135 -18.02 1.04 16.81
N LEU A 136 -17.13 1.32 17.76
CA LEU A 136 -16.38 0.39 18.59
C LEU A 136 -17.23 0.07 19.83
N GLU A 137 -18.15 -0.88 19.68
CA GLU A 137 -19.18 -1.21 20.69
C GLU A 137 -20.03 0.00 21.15
N SER A 138 -19.62 0.69 22.23
CA SER A 138 -20.26 1.89 22.76
C SER A 138 -19.62 3.21 22.29
N GLN A 139 -18.38 3.16 21.80
CA GLN A 139 -17.59 4.33 21.40
C GLN A 139 -17.76 4.60 19.91
N ASN A 140 -18.01 5.85 19.51
CA ASN A 140 -18.00 6.23 18.10
C ASN A 140 -16.56 6.43 17.63
N VAL A 141 -16.29 6.07 16.38
CA VAL A 141 -15.01 6.29 15.69
C VAL A 141 -15.27 6.98 14.35
N ASP A 142 -14.41 7.95 14.02
CA ASP A 142 -14.38 8.68 12.75
C ASP A 142 -12.95 9.25 12.62
N GLU A 143 -12.02 8.38 12.21
CA GLU A 143 -10.59 8.63 12.26
C GLU A 143 -9.96 8.38 10.90
N THR A 144 -8.98 9.22 10.54
CA THR A 144 -8.15 9.03 9.34
C THR A 144 -6.70 8.79 9.75
N PHE A 145 -6.12 7.73 9.18
CA PHE A 145 -4.75 7.28 9.39
C PHE A 145 -4.00 7.50 8.08
N ASP A 146 -3.00 8.37 8.09
CA ASP A 146 -2.22 8.74 6.91
C ASP A 146 -0.88 8.02 6.95
N SER A 147 -0.48 7.37 5.85
CA SER A 147 0.86 6.80 5.74
C SER A 147 1.92 7.89 5.79
N GLY A 148 3.06 7.62 6.43
CA GLY A 148 4.12 8.60 6.56
C GLY A 148 5.26 8.19 7.49
N PRO A 149 6.26 9.07 7.69
CA PRO A 149 7.49 8.73 8.40
C PRO A 149 7.33 8.37 9.89
N GLU A 150 6.20 8.74 10.49
CA GLU A 150 5.88 8.53 11.91
C GLU A 150 4.73 7.52 12.11
N THR A 151 4.16 7.00 11.01
CA THR A 151 3.02 6.08 10.98
C THR A 151 3.37 4.85 10.13
N PHE A 152 2.39 4.17 9.54
CA PHE A 152 2.65 3.09 8.59
C PHE A 152 3.26 3.60 7.27
N ASP A 153 4.05 2.76 6.62
CA ASP A 153 4.82 3.16 5.44
C ASP A 153 3.93 3.44 4.21
N PRO A 154 4.31 4.40 3.35
CA PRO A 154 3.70 4.58 2.03
C PRO A 154 3.85 3.34 1.12
N VAL A 155 3.12 3.34 0.01
CA VAL A 155 3.28 2.28 -1.01
C VAL A 155 4.52 2.55 -1.86
N ASP A 156 5.45 1.60 -1.89
CA ASP A 156 6.66 1.65 -2.69
C ASP A 156 6.42 1.38 -4.18
N SER A 157 7.26 1.99 -5.02
CA SER A 157 7.36 1.63 -6.43
C SER A 157 8.08 0.28 -6.57
N PRO A 158 7.58 -0.65 -7.41
CA PRO A 158 8.28 -1.90 -7.68
C PRO A 158 9.60 -1.70 -8.46
N ASP A 159 9.84 -0.51 -9.03
CA ASP A 159 10.95 -0.25 -9.96
C ASP A 159 12.32 -0.72 -9.46
N ASP A 160 12.59 -0.62 -8.15
CA ASP A 160 13.88 -1.01 -7.56
C ASP A 160 13.98 -2.50 -7.19
N LEU A 161 12.84 -3.20 -7.16
CA LEU A 161 12.74 -4.62 -6.85
C LEU A 161 12.66 -5.51 -8.10
N GLU A 162 12.33 -4.92 -9.26
CA GLU A 162 12.20 -5.64 -10.52
C GLU A 162 13.54 -6.19 -11.03
N PHE A 163 13.56 -7.49 -11.30
CA PHE A 163 14.69 -8.22 -11.83
C PHE A 163 14.19 -9.43 -12.66
N PRO A 164 14.88 -9.84 -13.73
CA PRO A 164 16.12 -9.27 -14.28
C PRO A 164 15.93 -7.99 -15.09
N ASP A 165 14.74 -7.81 -15.65
CA ASP A 165 14.39 -6.69 -16.50
C ASP A 165 13.32 -5.86 -15.80
N LYS A 166 13.46 -4.54 -15.85
CA LYS A 166 12.44 -3.61 -15.35
C LYS A 166 11.28 -3.52 -16.35
N ALA A 167 10.05 -3.47 -15.83
CA ALA A 167 8.87 -3.23 -16.63
C ALA A 167 8.89 -1.81 -17.21
N PRO A 168 8.42 -1.61 -18.45
CA PRO A 168 8.31 -0.27 -19.01
C PRO A 168 7.19 0.50 -18.30
N THR A 169 7.47 1.76 -17.94
CA THR A 169 6.47 2.62 -17.31
C THR A 169 5.33 2.94 -18.29
N ASN A 170 4.17 3.33 -17.77
CA ASN A 170 3.03 3.76 -18.62
C ASN A 170 3.41 4.90 -19.58
N ALA A 171 4.32 5.80 -19.19
CA ALA A 171 4.83 6.85 -20.04
C ALA A 171 5.69 6.31 -21.19
N GLN A 172 6.57 5.33 -20.91
CA GLN A 172 7.40 4.68 -21.92
C GLN A 172 6.56 3.84 -22.89
N LEU A 173 5.52 3.17 -22.40
CA LEU A 173 4.54 2.46 -23.21
C LEU A 173 3.79 3.41 -24.14
N GLN A 174 3.29 4.54 -23.61
CA GLN A 174 2.59 5.54 -24.42
C GLN A 174 3.51 6.18 -25.47
N ALA A 175 4.77 6.47 -25.13
CA ALA A 175 5.76 6.98 -26.09
C ALA A 175 6.03 5.96 -27.21
N SER A 176 6.12 4.67 -26.86
CA SER A 176 6.30 3.58 -27.81
C SER A 176 5.09 3.47 -28.75
N ILE A 177 3.87 3.53 -28.22
CA ILE A 177 2.62 3.56 -29.01
C ILE A 177 2.60 4.75 -29.98
N ASN A 178 2.90 5.95 -29.50
CA ASN A 178 2.93 7.16 -30.34
C ASN A 178 3.97 7.05 -31.46
N SER A 179 5.13 6.45 -31.17
CA SER A 179 6.18 6.23 -32.16
C SER A 179 5.76 5.26 -33.27
N LEU A 180 4.99 4.22 -32.92
CA LEU A 180 4.45 3.25 -33.88
C LEU A 180 3.34 3.86 -34.73
N GLN A 181 2.46 4.65 -34.13
CA GLN A 181 1.38 5.34 -34.84
C GLN A 181 1.94 6.35 -35.86
N ASN A 182 2.97 7.10 -35.48
CA ASN A 182 3.63 8.06 -36.37
C ASN A 182 4.40 7.36 -37.52
N ARG A 183 4.97 6.17 -37.29
CA ARG A 183 5.56 5.35 -38.36
C ARG A 183 4.51 4.81 -39.33
N SER A 184 3.37 4.35 -38.82
CA SER A 184 2.26 3.83 -39.64
C SER A 184 1.52 4.91 -40.44
N SER A 185 1.80 6.19 -40.22
CA SER A 185 1.17 7.32 -40.92
C SER A 185 1.94 7.75 -42.19
N GLY A 186 3.04 7.07 -42.51
CA GLY A 186 3.96 7.38 -43.60
C GLY A 186 4.18 6.23 -44.59
N GLY A 187 3.13 5.70 -45.23
CA GLY A 187 3.26 4.82 -46.40
C GLY A 187 2.25 3.66 -46.46
N SER A 188 1.74 3.37 -47.65
CA SER A 188 0.71 2.35 -47.94
C SER A 188 1.09 0.91 -47.56
N ASP A 189 2.38 0.62 -47.37
CA ASP A 189 2.89 -0.73 -47.06
C ASP A 189 2.79 -1.08 -45.56
N ASP A 190 2.72 -0.09 -44.67
CA ASP A 190 2.65 -0.30 -43.22
C ASP A 190 1.22 -0.47 -42.69
N THR A 191 0.20 0.03 -43.41
CA THR A 191 -1.21 -0.26 -43.10
C THR A 191 -1.50 -1.77 -43.20
N ALA A 192 -0.89 -2.47 -44.15
CA ALA A 192 -1.01 -3.92 -44.28
C ALA A 192 -0.36 -4.68 -43.11
N ARG A 193 0.76 -4.18 -42.58
CA ARG A 193 1.43 -4.77 -41.40
C ARG A 193 0.66 -4.48 -40.11
N ALA A 194 0.12 -3.27 -39.94
CA ALA A 194 -0.72 -2.91 -38.80
C ALA A 194 -2.04 -3.70 -38.77
N LEU A 195 -2.73 -3.84 -39.91
CA LEU A 195 -3.90 -4.70 -40.05
C LEU A 195 -3.54 -6.18 -39.84
N GLY A 196 -2.34 -6.60 -40.22
CA GLY A 196 -1.83 -7.94 -39.94
C GLY A 196 -1.69 -8.23 -38.44
N ILE A 197 -1.12 -7.30 -37.67
CA ILE A 197 -0.96 -7.44 -36.21
C ILE A 197 -2.33 -7.41 -35.52
N ILE A 198 -3.22 -6.49 -35.90
CA ILE A 198 -4.61 -6.45 -35.40
C ILE A 198 -5.36 -7.74 -35.74
N GLY A 199 -5.16 -8.28 -36.95
CA GLY A 199 -5.74 -9.55 -37.38
C GLY A 199 -5.24 -10.76 -36.59
N ILE A 200 -3.97 -10.79 -36.19
CA ILE A 200 -3.41 -11.85 -35.33
C ILE A 200 -4.03 -11.78 -33.92
N ILE A 201 -4.13 -10.59 -33.34
CA ILE A 201 -4.73 -10.40 -32.00
C ILE A 201 -6.21 -10.80 -32.03
N ALA A 202 -6.97 -10.34 -33.04
CA ALA A 202 -8.37 -10.73 -33.21
C ALA A 202 -8.53 -12.24 -33.48
N GLY A 203 -7.61 -12.84 -34.26
CA GLY A 203 -7.58 -14.28 -34.52
C GLY A 203 -7.34 -15.12 -33.27
N LEU A 204 -6.42 -14.71 -32.40
CA LEU A 204 -6.17 -15.40 -31.12
C LEU A 204 -7.39 -15.36 -30.19
N ILE A 205 -8.08 -14.22 -30.13
CA ILE A 205 -9.33 -14.07 -29.36
C ILE A 205 -10.45 -14.93 -29.99
N GLY A 206 -10.52 -15.00 -31.32
CA GLY A 206 -11.48 -15.84 -32.04
C GLY A 206 -11.25 -17.35 -31.86
N VAL A 207 -10.00 -17.81 -31.82
CA VAL A 207 -9.65 -19.21 -31.53
C VAL A 207 -10.00 -19.57 -30.08
N ALA A 208 -9.78 -18.67 -29.13
CA ALA A 208 -10.18 -18.88 -27.73
C ALA A 208 -11.71 -18.98 -27.60
N ALA A 209 -12.46 -18.07 -28.22
CA ALA A 209 -13.93 -18.10 -28.20
C ALA A 209 -14.51 -19.31 -28.94
N GLY A 210 -13.93 -19.68 -30.09
CA GLY A 210 -14.32 -20.85 -30.87
C GLY A 210 -14.01 -22.18 -30.17
N GLY A 211 -12.87 -22.27 -29.46
CA GLY A 211 -12.50 -23.42 -28.64
C GLY A 211 -13.45 -23.65 -27.47
N VAL A 212 -13.86 -22.57 -26.79
CA VAL A 212 -14.87 -22.62 -25.71
C VAL A 212 -16.24 -23.03 -26.25
N ALA A 213 -16.65 -22.52 -27.42
CA ALA A 213 -17.92 -22.88 -28.05
C ALA A 213 -17.98 -24.33 -28.58
N LEU A 214 -16.83 -24.91 -28.99
CA LEU A 214 -16.76 -26.30 -29.42
C LEU A 214 -16.76 -27.28 -28.23
N ALA A 215 -16.17 -26.88 -27.10
CA ALA A 215 -16.13 -27.66 -25.87
C ALA A 215 -17.49 -27.71 -25.16
N SER A 216 -18.26 -26.61 -25.19
CA SER A 216 -19.61 -26.55 -24.60
C SER A 216 -20.69 -27.27 -25.41
N ARG A 217 -20.40 -27.68 -26.66
CA ARG A 217 -21.33 -28.44 -27.52
C ARG A 217 -21.18 -29.96 -27.38
N ARG A 218 -20.25 -30.44 -26.55
CA ARG A 218 -20.02 -31.87 -26.26
C ARG A 218 -20.44 -32.29 -24.84
N ILE A 219 -21.24 -31.47 -24.16
CA ILE A 219 -21.92 -31.82 -22.91
C ILE A 219 -23.42 -31.83 -23.17
#